data_AF-A0AAN9FZW5-F1
#
_entry.id   AF-A0AAN9FZW5-F1
#
_cell.length_a   1.000
_cell.length_b   1.000
_cell.length_c   1.000
_cell.angle_alpha   90.00
_cell.angle_beta   90.00
_cell.angle_gamma   90.00
#
_symmetry.space_group_name_H-M   'P 1'
#
loop_
_entity.id
_entity.type
_entity.pdbx_description
1 polymer ?
#
loop_
_entity_poly.entity_id
_entity_poly.type
_entity_poly.pdbx_seq_one_letter_code
_entity_poly.pdbx_strand_id
1 'polypeptide(L)'
;MALIKIGSEDVDGANLVNDVITRESSSGVVDDTNHSVSGNVSNSLQLPEIVDSVAELVTNLEVASADSKCHAKSGTCQETNSASCGGVYERRLCSGSSTRVCCVPISGGGCTAEQKRLACQLRDSSRVVAFATHVSQISDNATPDKNLNDMCTGGRASRSSYKSTCSCSAPGGSICLHEKLLRYLVALQSSGKVTINELAGGCHSCKSFHYAGFAVDLNRRDGRTPEYTTKCRQMGGKAINEGTHLHCQF
;
A
#
# COMPACT_ATOMS: atom_id res chain seq x y z
N MET A 1 46.37 -7.66 9.96
CA MET A 1 46.00 -6.84 11.14
C MET A 1 46.81 -5.55 11.05
N ALA A 2 46.19 -4.46 10.65
CA ALA A 2 46.80 -3.12 10.60
C ALA A 2 45.67 -2.10 10.74
N LEU A 3 45.80 -1.17 11.68
CA LEU A 3 44.82 -0.12 11.99
C LEU A 3 45.19 1.15 11.24
N ILE A 4 44.21 1.81 10.62
CA ILE A 4 44.30 3.25 10.33
C ILE A 4 43.01 3.92 10.81
N LYS A 5 43.21 4.78 11.82
CA LYS A 5 42.39 5.88 12.33
C LYS A 5 43.38 7.07 12.24
N ILE A 6 43.05 8.33 11.98
CA ILE A 6 41.99 9.22 12.46
C ILE A 6 41.88 10.38 11.43
N GLY A 7 40.84 11.20 11.47
CA GLY A 7 40.78 12.47 10.74
C GLY A 7 39.37 13.07 10.73
N SER A 8 39.09 13.94 11.69
CA SER A 8 37.82 14.67 11.83
C SER A 8 38.15 16.16 11.97
N GLU A 9 37.59 16.99 11.09
CA GLU A 9 37.60 18.45 11.23
C GLU A 9 36.21 19.00 10.90
N ASP A 10 35.65 19.75 11.84
CA ASP A 10 34.43 20.55 11.70
C ASP A 10 34.76 21.92 11.09
N VAL A 11 33.84 22.52 10.32
CA VAL A 11 33.80 23.98 10.13
C VAL A 11 32.34 24.46 10.05
N ASP A 12 32.02 25.49 10.83
CA ASP A 12 30.72 26.19 10.91
C ASP A 12 30.36 27.02 9.65
N GLY A 13 29.11 27.51 9.57
CA GLY A 13 28.77 28.59 8.61
C GLY A 13 27.28 28.87 8.37
N ALA A 14 26.59 29.45 9.36
CA ALA A 14 25.14 29.69 9.40
C ALA A 14 24.50 30.63 8.34
N ASN A 15 23.15 30.53 8.28
CA ASN A 15 22.13 31.57 8.00
C ASN A 15 21.97 32.17 6.59
N LEU A 16 20.72 32.11 6.08
CA LEU A 16 20.04 33.25 5.44
C LEU A 16 18.49 33.22 5.67
N VAL A 17 18.02 34.21 6.43
CA VAL A 17 16.70 34.91 6.47
C VAL A 17 15.34 34.18 6.42
N ASN A 18 14.51 34.50 7.43
CA ASN A 18 13.05 34.61 7.33
C ASN A 18 12.66 35.88 6.57
N ASP A 19 11.46 35.88 5.96
CA ASP A 19 10.81 37.11 5.51
C ASP A 19 9.40 37.21 6.13
N VAL A 20 9.09 38.34 6.80
CA VAL A 20 7.82 38.61 7.47
C VAL A 20 7.34 39.99 7.02
N ILE A 21 6.36 40.01 6.13
CA ILE A 21 5.75 41.24 5.64
C ILE A 21 4.66 41.69 6.61
N THR A 22 4.87 42.82 7.30
CA THR A 22 3.78 43.57 7.94
C THR A 22 3.97 45.07 7.82
N ARG A 23 2.83 45.76 7.65
CA ARG A 23 2.60 47.22 7.75
C ARG A 23 3.20 48.11 6.66
N GLU A 24 2.29 48.80 5.98
CA GLU A 24 2.31 50.27 5.96
C GLU A 24 0.97 50.80 6.47
N SER A 25 0.98 52.02 7.01
CA SER A 25 -0.21 52.78 7.40
C SER A 25 0.17 54.26 7.37
N SER A 26 -0.51 55.07 6.55
CA SER A 26 -0.33 56.52 6.53
C SER A 26 -1.58 57.26 6.06
N SER A 27 -2.04 58.10 6.98
CA SER A 27 -3.12 59.08 6.97
C SER A 27 -3.36 59.89 5.69
N GLY A 28 -4.64 60.25 5.46
CA GLY A 28 -5.06 61.36 4.58
C GLY A 28 -6.48 61.84 4.96
N VAL A 29 -6.61 63.12 5.32
CA VAL A 29 -7.88 63.78 5.71
C VAL A 29 -8.28 64.77 4.61
N VAL A 30 -9.52 64.70 4.10
CA VAL A 30 -10.66 65.68 3.89
C VAL A 30 -11.67 65.02 2.91
N ASP A 31 -12.94 65.41 2.68
CA ASP A 31 -13.78 66.54 3.12
C ASP A 31 -15.29 66.14 3.18
N ASP A 32 -16.19 67.08 3.52
CA ASP A 32 -17.66 66.91 3.56
C ASP A 32 -18.38 66.76 2.20
N THR A 33 -19.51 66.02 2.16
CA THR A 33 -20.86 66.61 1.83
C THR A 33 -22.04 65.61 1.86
N ASN A 34 -23.23 66.14 2.19
CA ASN A 34 -24.53 65.45 2.28
C ASN A 34 -25.10 64.92 0.95
N HIS A 35 -25.71 63.73 1.00
CA HIS A 35 -27.04 63.55 0.39
C HIS A 35 -27.89 62.46 1.06
N SER A 36 -29.08 62.83 1.51
CA SER A 36 -30.11 61.90 1.99
C SER A 36 -31.08 61.59 0.86
N VAL A 37 -31.30 60.31 0.54
CA VAL A 37 -32.42 59.88 -0.32
C VAL A 37 -33.14 58.72 0.37
N SER A 38 -34.40 58.95 0.75
CA SER A 38 -35.32 57.88 1.16
C SER A 38 -35.80 57.08 -0.04
N GLY A 39 -35.79 55.75 0.07
CA GLY A 39 -36.30 54.86 -0.96
C GLY A 39 -36.70 53.51 -0.38
N ASN A 40 -37.94 53.40 0.11
CA ASN A 40 -38.54 52.11 0.45
C ASN A 40 -38.80 51.31 -0.83
N VAL A 41 -38.22 50.12 -0.95
CA VAL A 41 -38.66 49.10 -1.91
C VAL A 41 -38.82 47.78 -1.16
N SER A 42 -39.97 47.14 -1.36
CA SER A 42 -40.45 46.03 -0.54
C SER A 42 -39.59 44.76 -0.66
N ASN A 43 -39.00 44.32 0.45
CA ASN A 43 -38.32 43.03 0.54
C ASN A 43 -39.37 41.89 0.62
N SER A 44 -39.82 41.40 -0.53
CA SER A 44 -40.53 40.11 -0.62
C SER A 44 -39.49 39.00 -0.78
N LEU A 45 -38.86 38.57 0.33
CA LEU A 45 -37.97 37.41 0.29
C LEU A 45 -38.79 36.17 -0.05
N GLN A 46 -38.53 35.60 -1.22
CA GLN A 46 -39.02 34.28 -1.60
C GLN A 46 -38.29 33.22 -0.76
N LEU A 47 -38.95 32.75 0.31
CA LEU A 47 -38.41 31.70 1.19
C LEU A 47 -38.38 30.24 0.65
N PRO A 48 -39.05 29.81 -0.45
CA PRO A 48 -39.11 28.37 -0.75
C PRO A 48 -37.80 27.77 -1.30
N GLU A 49 -36.92 28.54 -1.96
CA GLU A 49 -35.67 27.97 -2.53
C GLU A 49 -34.61 27.62 -1.46
N ILE A 50 -34.70 28.23 -0.28
CA ILE A 50 -33.76 27.98 0.83
C ILE A 50 -34.07 26.66 1.53
N VAL A 51 -35.35 26.27 1.65
CA VAL A 51 -35.73 25.04 2.39
C VAL A 51 -35.34 23.76 1.65
N ASP A 52 -35.44 23.72 0.31
CA ASP A 52 -34.99 22.56 -0.48
C ASP A 52 -33.45 22.42 -0.43
N SER A 53 -32.72 23.53 -0.56
CA SER A 53 -31.26 23.55 -0.43
C SER A 53 -30.78 23.06 0.94
N VAL A 54 -31.50 23.39 2.01
CA VAL A 54 -31.22 22.92 3.37
C VAL A 54 -31.58 21.45 3.54
N ALA A 55 -32.68 20.96 2.95
CA ALA A 55 -33.05 19.55 2.99
C ALA A 55 -31.97 18.66 2.34
N GLU A 56 -31.46 19.07 1.17
CA GLU A 56 -30.38 18.36 0.47
C GLU A 56 -29.08 18.33 1.29
N LEU A 57 -28.71 19.45 1.93
CA LEU A 57 -27.57 19.52 2.85
C LEU A 57 -27.74 18.62 4.09
N VAL A 58 -28.94 18.55 4.68
CA VAL A 58 -29.24 17.69 5.83
C VAL A 58 -29.16 16.21 5.44
N THR A 59 -29.74 15.79 4.31
CA THR A 59 -29.61 14.39 3.85
C THR A 59 -28.16 13.98 3.56
N ASN A 60 -27.33 14.87 3.00
CA ASN A 60 -25.91 14.60 2.80
C ASN A 60 -25.15 14.42 4.13
N LEU A 61 -25.55 15.13 5.20
CA LEU A 61 -25.02 14.95 6.55
C LEU A 61 -25.42 13.59 7.16
N GLU A 62 -26.67 13.17 6.97
CA GLU A 62 -27.17 11.89 7.48
C GLU A 62 -26.53 10.69 6.79
N VAL A 63 -26.33 10.73 5.46
CA VAL A 63 -25.63 9.67 4.72
C VAL A 63 -24.16 9.56 5.16
N ALA A 64 -23.47 10.68 5.38
CA ALA A 64 -22.11 10.69 5.93
C ALA A 64 -22.05 10.08 7.35
N SER A 65 -23.11 10.23 8.16
CA SER A 65 -23.22 9.58 9.47
C SER A 65 -23.42 8.06 9.37
N ALA A 66 -24.15 7.59 8.35
CA ALA A 66 -24.50 6.19 8.18
C ALA A 66 -23.28 5.34 7.75
N ASP A 67 -22.43 5.86 6.85
CA ASP A 67 -21.18 5.21 6.43
C ASP A 67 -19.95 5.68 7.23
N SER A 68 -20.16 6.40 8.33
CA SER A 68 -19.12 6.96 9.21
C SER A 68 -18.04 5.94 9.64
N LYS A 69 -18.39 4.67 9.87
CA LYS A 69 -17.44 3.61 10.21
C LYS A 69 -16.49 3.26 9.06
N CYS A 70 -16.95 3.39 7.82
CA CYS A 70 -16.12 3.24 6.64
C CYS A 70 -15.26 4.49 6.44
N HIS A 71 -15.87 5.68 6.49
CA HIS A 71 -15.17 6.96 6.33
C HIS A 71 -14.12 7.25 7.41
N ALA A 72 -14.31 6.76 8.64
CA ALA A 72 -13.30 6.82 9.71
C ALA A 72 -12.01 6.04 9.38
N LYS A 73 -12.05 5.11 8.43
CA LYS A 73 -10.89 4.41 7.85
C LYS A 73 -10.45 5.00 6.50
N SER A 74 -10.92 6.21 6.16
CA SER A 74 -10.87 6.81 4.82
C SER A 74 -11.55 5.98 3.73
N GLY A 75 -12.39 5.01 4.11
CA GLY A 75 -13.02 4.08 3.19
C GLY A 75 -14.16 4.70 2.38
N THR A 76 -14.43 4.09 1.23
CA THR A 76 -15.59 4.38 0.37
C THR A 76 -16.51 3.17 0.34
N CYS A 77 -17.80 3.38 0.61
CA CYS A 77 -18.82 2.34 0.54
C CYS A 77 -19.32 2.15 -0.89
N GLN A 78 -19.15 0.94 -1.44
CA GLN A 78 -19.55 0.60 -2.80
C GLN A 78 -20.31 -0.74 -2.83
N GLU A 79 -21.16 -0.93 -3.84
CA GLU A 79 -21.80 -2.22 -4.07
C GLU A 79 -20.76 -3.25 -4.57
N THR A 80 -20.89 -4.51 -4.17
CA THR A 80 -19.98 -5.61 -4.55
C THR A 80 -19.84 -5.85 -6.06
N ASN A 81 -20.75 -5.31 -6.88
CA ASN A 81 -20.76 -5.41 -8.34
C ASN A 81 -20.35 -4.12 -9.08
N SER A 82 -20.10 -3.01 -8.37
CA SER A 82 -20.01 -1.66 -8.98
C SER A 82 -18.60 -1.20 -9.34
N ALA A 83 -17.56 -1.65 -8.60
CA ALA A 83 -16.17 -1.33 -8.88
C ALA A 83 -15.20 -2.32 -8.21
N SER A 84 -13.97 -2.43 -8.73
CA SER A 84 -12.88 -3.15 -8.06
C SER A 84 -12.18 -2.25 -7.04
N CYS A 85 -12.17 -2.63 -5.76
CA CYS A 85 -11.46 -1.90 -4.72
C CYS A 85 -9.94 -1.97 -4.88
N GLY A 86 -9.26 -0.82 -4.92
CA GLY A 86 -7.79 -0.70 -4.90
C GLY A 86 -7.16 -0.84 -3.51
N GLY A 87 -7.88 -1.42 -2.55
CA GLY A 87 -7.51 -1.54 -1.13
C GLY A 87 -8.06 -2.83 -0.53
N VAL A 88 -8.61 -2.77 0.67
CA VAL A 88 -9.19 -3.94 1.37
C VAL A 88 -10.69 -3.78 1.53
N TYR A 89 -11.45 -4.83 1.21
CA TYR A 89 -12.88 -4.90 1.51
C TYR A 89 -13.13 -5.25 2.98
N GLU A 90 -13.68 -4.31 3.74
CA GLU A 90 -14.22 -4.55 5.08
C GLU A 90 -15.76 -4.63 5.04
N ARG A 91 -16.33 -5.73 5.55
CA ARG A 91 -17.79 -5.93 5.62
C ARG A 91 -18.37 -5.27 6.87
N ARG A 92 -19.65 -4.90 6.83
CA ARG A 92 -20.41 -4.31 7.97
C ARG A 92 -19.91 -2.94 8.47
N LEU A 93 -19.11 -2.22 7.67
CA LEU A 93 -18.74 -0.82 7.93
C LEU A 93 -19.60 0.18 7.15
N CYS A 94 -20.34 -0.30 6.15
CA CYS A 94 -21.34 0.46 5.40
C CYS A 94 -22.73 0.20 5.98
N SER A 95 -23.58 1.22 5.96
CA SER A 95 -25.00 1.11 6.24
C SER A 95 -25.80 0.67 5.00
N GLY A 96 -27.05 0.27 5.21
CA GLY A 96 -27.94 -0.16 4.13
C GLY A 96 -27.78 -1.64 3.74
N SER A 97 -27.81 -1.92 2.44
CA SER A 97 -27.84 -3.29 1.90
C SER A 97 -26.64 -4.14 2.32
N SER A 98 -26.86 -5.45 2.49
CA SER A 98 -25.81 -6.45 2.71
C SER A 98 -24.84 -6.61 1.52
N THR A 99 -25.16 -6.01 0.37
CA THR A 99 -24.29 -5.91 -0.81
C THR A 99 -23.30 -4.74 -0.75
N ARG A 100 -23.47 -3.79 0.18
CA ARG A 100 -22.52 -2.68 0.37
C ARG A 100 -21.30 -3.14 1.18
N VAL A 101 -20.12 -2.91 0.62
CA VAL A 101 -18.84 -3.23 1.23
C VAL A 101 -17.96 -1.99 1.28
N CYS A 102 -17.21 -1.83 2.38
CA CYS A 102 -16.31 -0.71 2.54
C CYS A 102 -15.01 -1.03 1.82
N CYS A 103 -14.72 -0.32 0.73
CA CYS A 103 -13.39 -0.28 0.16
C CYS A 103 -12.54 0.67 1.00
N VAL A 104 -11.75 0.11 1.91
CA VAL A 104 -10.77 0.87 2.69
C VAL A 104 -9.52 1.05 1.84
N PRO A 105 -9.18 2.27 1.38
CA PRO A 105 -7.87 2.52 0.80
C PRO A 105 -6.82 2.30 1.90
N ILE A 106 -5.59 1.99 1.51
CA ILE A 106 -4.52 1.70 2.48
C ILE A 106 -3.97 3.03 3.03
N SER A 107 -4.81 3.73 3.81
CA SER A 107 -4.52 5.00 4.49
C SER A 107 -3.52 4.77 5.64
N GLY A 108 -2.26 4.63 5.23
CA GLY A 108 -1.15 4.19 6.07
C GLY A 108 -0.72 2.76 5.72
N GLY A 109 0.43 2.62 5.07
CA GLY A 109 1.10 1.32 4.94
C GLY A 109 0.80 0.50 3.68
N GLY A 110 0.77 1.16 2.51
CA GLY A 110 1.33 0.55 1.31
C GLY A 110 2.82 0.23 1.53
N CYS A 111 3.40 -0.66 0.72
CA CYS A 111 4.80 -1.04 0.88
C CYS A 111 5.74 0.16 0.58
N THR A 112 6.96 0.13 1.12
CA THR A 112 7.91 1.25 0.91
C THR A 112 8.17 1.48 -0.58
N ALA A 113 8.54 2.71 -0.94
CA ALA A 113 8.89 3.03 -2.32
C ALA A 113 9.98 2.09 -2.89
N GLU A 114 10.93 1.67 -2.05
CA GLU A 114 11.96 0.70 -2.42
C GLU A 114 11.42 -0.73 -2.59
N GLN A 115 10.51 -1.20 -1.73
CA GLN A 115 9.81 -2.48 -1.92
C GLN A 115 9.01 -2.48 -3.24
N LYS A 116 8.30 -1.39 -3.55
CA LYS A 116 7.60 -1.20 -4.84
C LYS A 116 8.57 -1.26 -6.01
N ARG A 117 9.67 -0.49 -5.95
CA ARG A 117 10.69 -0.42 -7.01
C ARG A 117 11.33 -1.79 -7.27
N LEU A 118 11.70 -2.52 -6.22
CA LEU A 118 12.27 -3.86 -6.35
C LEU A 118 11.25 -4.88 -6.90
N ALA A 119 9.98 -4.80 -6.49
CA ALA A 119 8.92 -5.65 -7.04
C ALA A 119 8.71 -5.40 -8.55
N CYS A 120 8.70 -4.14 -9.00
CA CYS A 120 8.67 -3.82 -10.43
C CYS A 120 9.90 -4.35 -11.18
N GLN A 121 11.10 -4.16 -10.63
CA GLN A 121 12.35 -4.67 -11.21
C GLN A 121 12.37 -6.20 -11.36
N LEU A 122 11.61 -6.93 -10.52
CA LEU A 122 11.42 -8.37 -10.66
C LEU A 122 10.35 -8.72 -11.69
N ARG A 123 9.18 -8.06 -11.64
CA ARG A 123 8.06 -8.27 -12.58
C ARG A 123 8.48 -8.01 -14.03
N ASP A 124 9.21 -6.92 -14.28
CA ASP A 124 9.56 -6.45 -15.62
C ASP A 124 10.77 -7.17 -16.22
N SER A 125 11.37 -8.12 -15.49
CA SER A 125 12.55 -8.84 -15.93
C SER A 125 12.20 -10.14 -16.64
N SER A 126 12.63 -10.26 -17.91
CA SER A 126 12.62 -11.52 -18.66
C SER A 126 13.48 -12.64 -18.05
N ARG A 127 14.30 -12.31 -17.03
CA ARG A 127 15.07 -13.30 -16.24
C ARG A 127 14.31 -13.83 -15.04
N VAL A 128 13.14 -13.28 -14.69
CA VAL A 128 12.29 -13.78 -13.61
C VAL A 128 11.09 -14.49 -14.22
N VAL A 129 10.78 -15.69 -13.72
CA VAL A 129 9.53 -16.39 -14.00
C VAL A 129 8.84 -16.63 -12.67
N ALA A 130 7.85 -15.80 -12.36
CA ALA A 130 6.95 -16.04 -11.24
C ALA A 130 5.78 -16.90 -11.72
N PHE A 131 5.42 -17.95 -10.98
CA PHE A 131 4.29 -18.78 -11.37
C PHE A 131 2.95 -18.04 -11.16
N ALA A 132 2.04 -18.22 -12.12
CA ALA A 132 0.67 -17.72 -12.08
C ALA A 132 -0.31 -18.70 -11.39
N THR A 133 0.20 -19.81 -10.84
CA THR A 133 -0.54 -20.87 -10.15
C THR A 133 0.29 -21.42 -9.00
N HIS A 134 -0.35 -21.73 -7.87
CA HIS A 134 0.32 -22.41 -6.76
C HIS A 134 0.80 -23.82 -7.14
N VAL A 135 1.85 -24.30 -6.47
CA VAL A 135 2.33 -25.68 -6.61
C VAL A 135 1.24 -26.70 -6.17
N SER A 136 0.33 -26.28 -5.28
CA SER A 136 -0.85 -27.04 -4.85
C SER A 136 -1.95 -27.18 -5.93
N GLN A 137 -1.82 -26.50 -7.07
CA GLN A 137 -2.85 -26.35 -8.13
C GLN A 137 -4.14 -25.65 -7.68
N ILE A 138 -4.21 -25.15 -6.44
CA ILE A 138 -5.32 -24.31 -6.00
C ILE A 138 -5.22 -22.96 -6.71
N SER A 139 -6.33 -22.49 -7.26
CA SER A 139 -6.44 -21.17 -7.89
C SER A 139 -7.00 -20.17 -6.88
N ASP A 140 -6.18 -19.18 -6.51
CA ASP A 140 -6.60 -17.97 -5.82
C ASP A 140 -5.76 -16.76 -6.30
N ASN A 141 -5.93 -15.59 -5.68
CA ASN A 141 -5.27 -14.33 -6.05
C ASN A 141 -3.93 -14.07 -5.32
N ALA A 142 -3.30 -15.08 -4.71
CA ALA A 142 -2.08 -14.96 -3.90
C ALA A 142 -0.82 -15.58 -4.54
N THR A 143 -0.87 -15.87 -5.84
CA THR A 143 0.25 -16.47 -6.58
C THR A 143 1.46 -15.54 -6.68
N PRO A 144 2.68 -16.06 -6.93
CA PRO A 144 3.91 -15.25 -7.00
C PRO A 144 3.86 -14.12 -8.03
N ASP A 145 3.29 -14.38 -9.21
CA ASP A 145 3.11 -13.36 -10.25
C ASP A 145 2.22 -12.22 -9.74
N LYS A 146 1.05 -12.58 -9.20
CA LYS A 146 0.09 -11.63 -8.62
C LYS A 146 0.68 -10.86 -7.44
N ASN A 147 1.49 -11.50 -6.60
CA ASN A 147 2.23 -10.88 -5.49
C ASN A 147 3.20 -9.78 -5.97
N LEU A 148 4.00 -10.06 -7.01
CA LEU A 148 4.93 -9.08 -7.57
C LEU A 148 4.20 -7.93 -8.28
N ASN A 149 3.12 -8.24 -9.01
CA ASN A 149 2.30 -7.22 -9.66
C ASN A 149 1.60 -6.31 -8.64
N ASP A 150 0.99 -6.88 -7.59
CA ASP A 150 0.32 -6.12 -6.52
C ASP A 150 1.29 -5.16 -5.81
N MET A 151 2.51 -5.61 -5.52
CA MET A 151 3.52 -4.73 -4.92
C MET A 151 4.07 -3.70 -5.91
N CYS A 152 4.21 -4.04 -7.20
CA CYS A 152 4.68 -3.08 -8.20
C CYS A 152 3.65 -1.97 -8.49
N THR A 153 2.35 -2.25 -8.45
CA THR A 153 1.32 -1.18 -8.56
C THR A 153 1.29 -0.28 -7.32
N GLY A 154 1.88 -0.72 -6.19
CA GLY A 154 1.97 0.01 -4.92
C GLY A 154 1.09 -0.57 -3.81
N GLY A 155 0.42 -1.69 -4.08
CA GLY A 155 -0.32 -2.47 -3.09
C GLY A 155 0.60 -3.37 -2.25
N ARG A 156 0.02 -4.46 -1.74
CA ARG A 156 0.65 -5.45 -0.85
C ARG A 156 0.47 -6.83 -1.47
N ALA A 157 1.45 -7.71 -1.30
CA ALA A 157 1.35 -9.09 -1.75
C ALA A 157 0.17 -9.81 -1.05
N SER A 158 -0.72 -10.38 -1.86
CA SER A 158 -1.89 -11.13 -1.40
C SER A 158 -1.48 -12.48 -0.78
N ARG A 159 -2.17 -12.91 0.28
CA ARG A 159 -1.96 -14.22 0.94
C ARG A 159 -3.18 -15.12 0.76
N SER A 160 -2.94 -16.41 0.55
CA SER A 160 -4.00 -17.44 0.43
C SER A 160 -4.80 -17.56 1.72
N SER A 161 -6.06 -18.01 1.62
CA SER A 161 -7.01 -18.06 2.74
C SER A 161 -7.69 -19.43 2.95
N TYR A 162 -7.13 -20.50 2.39
CA TYR A 162 -7.73 -21.84 2.40
C TYR A 162 -7.16 -22.75 3.49
N LYS A 163 -7.89 -23.82 3.83
CA LYS A 163 -7.58 -24.77 4.92
C LYS A 163 -7.09 -26.14 4.47
N SER A 164 -7.37 -26.53 3.23
CA SER A 164 -7.45 -27.95 2.83
C SER A 164 -6.10 -28.68 2.70
N THR A 165 -4.96 -27.99 2.73
CA THR A 165 -3.66 -28.61 2.40
C THR A 165 -2.53 -28.31 3.37
N CYS A 166 -2.79 -27.71 4.54
CA CYS A 166 -1.79 -27.54 5.59
C CYS A 166 -2.42 -27.60 6.99
N SER A 167 -1.61 -27.80 8.04
CA SER A 167 -2.06 -28.09 9.42
C SER A 167 -2.79 -26.93 10.13
N CYS A 168 -2.96 -25.81 9.44
CA CYS A 168 -3.71 -24.63 9.86
C CYS A 168 -4.16 -23.88 8.61
N SER A 169 -5.15 -22.99 8.75
CA SER A 169 -5.60 -22.15 7.63
C SER A 169 -4.47 -21.23 7.17
N ALA A 170 -4.29 -21.09 5.85
CA ALA A 170 -3.58 -19.94 5.32
C ALA A 170 -4.32 -18.65 5.76
N PRO A 171 -3.61 -17.59 6.20
CA PRO A 171 -4.20 -16.54 7.02
C PRO A 171 -5.01 -15.48 6.26
N GLY A 172 -5.01 -15.49 4.93
CA GLY A 172 -5.67 -14.49 4.09
C GLY A 172 -5.10 -13.07 4.24
N GLY A 173 -5.75 -12.09 3.61
CA GLY A 173 -5.31 -10.69 3.64
C GLY A 173 -4.04 -10.44 2.83
N SER A 174 -3.25 -9.43 3.21
CA SER A 174 -2.06 -9.02 2.44
C SER A 174 -0.90 -8.52 3.31
N ILE A 175 0.32 -8.65 2.79
CA ILE A 175 1.58 -8.34 3.47
C ILE A 175 2.57 -7.68 2.50
N CYS A 176 3.53 -6.92 3.01
CA CYS A 176 4.66 -6.47 2.19
C CYS A 176 5.75 -7.54 2.19
N LEU A 177 6.20 -7.98 1.01
CA LEU A 177 7.41 -8.77 0.90
C LEU A 177 8.60 -7.95 1.40
N HIS A 178 9.39 -8.55 2.28
CA HIS A 178 10.46 -7.87 2.99
C HIS A 178 11.56 -7.40 2.02
N GLU A 179 12.14 -6.22 2.27
CA GLU A 179 13.09 -5.62 1.32
C GLU A 179 14.31 -6.52 1.06
N LYS A 180 14.85 -7.20 2.10
CA LYS A 180 15.95 -8.16 1.93
C LYS A 180 15.60 -9.32 0.99
N LEU A 181 14.35 -9.81 1.05
CA LEU A 181 13.86 -10.89 0.19
C LEU A 181 13.82 -10.43 -1.28
N LEU A 182 13.28 -9.23 -1.53
CA LEU A 182 13.23 -8.65 -2.86
C LEU A 182 14.64 -8.35 -3.42
N ARG A 183 15.55 -7.81 -2.59
CA ARG A 183 16.97 -7.62 -2.95
C ARG A 183 17.67 -8.94 -3.27
N TYR A 184 17.37 -10.02 -2.54
CA TYR A 184 17.91 -11.35 -2.80
C TYR A 184 17.49 -11.87 -4.18
N LEU A 185 16.20 -11.75 -4.52
CA LEU A 185 15.70 -12.13 -5.84
C LEU A 185 16.33 -11.26 -6.95
N VAL A 186 16.51 -9.96 -6.72
CA VAL A 186 17.22 -9.04 -7.64
C VAL A 186 18.68 -9.46 -7.84
N ALA A 187 19.38 -9.89 -6.78
CA ALA A 187 20.74 -10.41 -6.89
C ALA A 187 20.79 -11.70 -7.71
N LEU A 188 19.82 -12.61 -7.54
CA LEU A 188 19.78 -13.87 -8.28
C LEU A 188 19.47 -13.71 -9.77
N GLN A 189 18.55 -12.80 -10.14
CA GLN A 189 18.22 -12.56 -11.54
C GLN A 189 19.37 -11.88 -12.31
N SER A 190 20.21 -11.11 -11.61
CA SER A 190 21.40 -10.49 -12.19
C SER A 190 22.43 -11.53 -12.65
N SER A 191 22.50 -12.69 -11.98
CA SER A 191 23.40 -13.80 -12.33
C SER A 191 22.81 -14.80 -13.34
N GLY A 192 21.50 -14.77 -13.63
CA GLY A 192 20.86 -15.72 -14.54
C GLY A 192 19.36 -15.85 -14.32
N LYS A 193 18.68 -16.72 -15.08
CA LYS A 193 17.21 -16.91 -14.97
C LYS A 193 16.81 -17.51 -13.63
N VAL A 194 15.78 -16.97 -12.98
CA VAL A 194 15.22 -17.39 -11.69
C VAL A 194 13.76 -17.78 -11.88
N THR A 195 13.34 -18.91 -11.33
CA THR A 195 11.94 -19.33 -11.33
C THR A 195 11.42 -19.38 -9.89
N ILE A 196 10.38 -18.60 -9.59
CA ILE A 196 9.77 -18.45 -8.28
C ILE A 196 8.51 -19.32 -8.22
N ASN A 197 8.55 -20.31 -7.33
CA ASN A 197 7.43 -21.23 -7.09
C ASN A 197 6.41 -20.63 -6.11
N GLU A 198 6.86 -19.96 -5.03
CA GLU A 198 5.94 -19.43 -4.01
C GLU A 198 6.47 -18.20 -3.25
N LEU A 199 5.58 -17.27 -2.85
CA LEU A 199 5.89 -16.02 -2.13
C LEU A 199 5.05 -15.85 -0.86
N ALA A 200 3.99 -15.03 -0.84
CA ALA A 200 3.15 -14.82 0.36
C ALA A 200 1.86 -15.65 0.39
N GLY A 201 1.50 -16.29 -0.74
CA GLY A 201 0.41 -17.24 -0.86
C GLY A 201 0.79 -18.67 -0.46
N GLY A 202 0.04 -19.63 -0.98
CA GLY A 202 0.24 -21.06 -0.71
C GLY A 202 -0.24 -21.49 0.68
N CYS A 203 0.08 -22.74 1.03
CA CYS A 203 -0.26 -23.34 2.33
C CYS A 203 1.01 -23.88 2.99
N HIS A 204 1.42 -23.22 4.07
CA HIS A 204 2.62 -23.53 4.83
C HIS A 204 2.28 -23.71 6.32
N SER A 205 3.28 -24.03 7.14
CA SER A 205 3.13 -24.11 8.60
C SER A 205 2.67 -22.77 9.22
N CYS A 206 2.06 -22.82 10.40
CA CYS A 206 1.31 -21.69 10.97
C CYS A 206 2.16 -20.46 11.32
N LYS A 207 3.47 -20.65 11.44
CA LYS A 207 4.48 -19.60 11.69
C LYS A 207 5.43 -19.45 10.50
N SER A 208 4.98 -19.82 9.30
CA SER A 208 5.76 -19.73 8.07
C SER A 208 6.13 -18.28 7.76
N PHE A 209 7.39 -18.10 7.35
CA PHE A 209 7.92 -16.80 6.94
C PHE A 209 7.32 -16.32 5.62
N HIS A 210 6.69 -17.20 4.83
CA HIS A 210 5.86 -16.82 3.66
C HIS A 210 4.72 -15.89 4.08
N TYR A 211 3.96 -16.27 5.12
CA TYR A 211 2.84 -15.49 5.63
C TYR A 211 3.25 -14.13 6.23
N ALA A 212 4.53 -13.97 6.60
CA ALA A 212 5.13 -12.72 7.05
C ALA A 212 5.77 -11.90 5.92
N GLY A 213 5.89 -12.45 4.71
CA GLY A 213 6.56 -11.82 3.56
C GLY A 213 8.09 -11.94 3.55
N PHE A 214 8.67 -12.84 4.36
CA PHE A 214 10.12 -12.99 4.54
C PHE A 214 10.74 -14.18 3.80
N ALA A 215 9.94 -15.02 3.15
CA ALA A 215 10.41 -16.23 2.48
C ALA A 215 10.03 -16.33 0.99
N VAL A 216 10.79 -17.16 0.26
CA VAL A 216 10.53 -17.53 -1.12
C VAL A 216 10.89 -18.99 -1.36
N ASP A 217 10.06 -19.67 -2.14
CA ASP A 217 10.35 -20.99 -2.68
C ASP A 217 10.79 -20.87 -4.14
N LEU A 218 11.98 -21.37 -4.44
CA LEU A 218 12.62 -21.31 -5.75
C LEU A 218 12.63 -22.68 -6.43
N ASN A 219 12.40 -22.68 -7.73
CA ASN A 219 12.58 -23.87 -8.55
C ASN A 219 14.05 -24.32 -8.51
N ARG A 220 14.28 -25.63 -8.57
CA ARG A 220 15.63 -26.23 -8.55
C ARG A 220 16.04 -26.88 -9.87
N ARG A 221 15.14 -26.96 -10.85
CA ARG A 221 15.35 -27.67 -12.13
C ARG A 221 16.31 -26.95 -13.09
N ASP A 222 16.69 -25.71 -12.78
CA ASP A 222 17.72 -24.94 -13.49
C ASP A 222 19.17 -25.26 -13.06
N GLY A 223 19.34 -26.13 -12.05
CA GLY A 223 20.66 -26.51 -11.52
C GLY A 223 21.31 -25.47 -10.59
N ARG A 224 20.70 -24.28 -10.39
CA ARG A 224 21.32 -23.15 -9.66
C ARG A 224 21.19 -23.23 -8.13
N THR A 225 20.72 -24.37 -7.58
CA THR A 225 20.55 -24.55 -6.12
C THR A 225 21.78 -24.16 -5.28
N PRO A 226 23.03 -24.51 -5.66
CA PRO A 226 24.22 -24.12 -4.88
C PRO A 226 24.43 -22.61 -4.85
N GLU A 227 24.19 -21.92 -5.96
CA GLU A 227 24.28 -20.46 -6.07
C GLU A 227 23.23 -19.79 -5.19
N TYR A 228 21.97 -20.22 -5.29
CA TYR A 228 20.85 -19.69 -4.50
C TYR A 228 21.10 -19.86 -2.99
N THR A 229 21.51 -21.07 -2.59
CA THR A 229 21.88 -21.39 -1.20
C THR A 229 23.00 -20.48 -0.70
N THR A 230 24.04 -20.29 -1.52
CA THR A 230 25.19 -19.44 -1.18
C THR A 230 24.79 -17.97 -1.06
N LYS A 231 24.01 -17.44 -2.01
CA LYS A 231 23.56 -16.05 -2.01
C LYS A 231 22.61 -15.75 -0.85
N CYS A 232 21.68 -16.65 -0.54
CA CYS A 232 20.76 -16.54 0.61
C CYS A 232 21.56 -16.38 1.91
N ARG A 233 22.54 -17.27 2.15
CA ARG A 233 23.43 -17.23 3.33
C ARG A 233 24.33 -15.99 3.37
N GLN A 234 24.90 -15.58 2.23
CA GLN A 234 25.69 -14.34 2.11
C GLN A 234 24.89 -13.09 2.50
N MET A 235 23.57 -13.10 2.30
CA MET A 235 22.67 -12.00 2.65
C MET A 235 22.07 -12.14 4.07
N GLY A 236 22.56 -13.08 4.86
CA GLY A 236 22.10 -13.35 6.23
C GLY A 236 20.82 -14.19 6.33
N GLY A 237 20.35 -14.76 5.22
CA GLY A 237 19.17 -15.62 5.18
C GLY A 237 19.48 -17.10 5.45
N LYS A 238 18.45 -17.85 5.83
CA LYS A 238 18.50 -19.30 6.02
C LYS A 238 17.95 -20.00 4.77
N ALA A 239 18.83 -20.69 4.05
CA ALA A 239 18.46 -21.57 2.94
C ALA A 239 18.20 -23.00 3.42
N ILE A 240 17.05 -23.57 3.04
CA ILE A 240 16.61 -24.93 3.35
C ILE A 240 16.28 -25.64 2.04
N ASN A 241 16.88 -26.81 1.82
CA ASN A 241 16.62 -27.63 0.64
C ASN A 241 15.53 -28.65 0.95
N GLU A 242 14.31 -28.43 0.44
CA GLU A 242 13.14 -29.28 0.69
C GLU A 242 12.97 -30.38 -0.36
N GLY A 243 14.02 -30.67 -1.13
CA GLY A 243 14.02 -31.67 -2.21
C GLY A 243 13.32 -31.16 -3.46
N THR A 244 12.02 -30.89 -3.39
CA THR A 244 11.21 -30.45 -4.55
C THR A 244 11.51 -29.03 -5.00
N HIS A 245 11.88 -28.16 -4.06
CA HIS A 245 12.19 -26.75 -4.26
C HIS A 245 13.26 -26.31 -3.24
N LEU A 246 13.79 -25.09 -3.39
CA LEU A 246 14.70 -24.47 -2.42
C LEU A 246 13.97 -23.34 -1.71
N HIS A 247 13.83 -23.46 -0.41
CA HIS A 247 13.29 -22.41 0.46
C HIS A 247 14.43 -21.47 0.91
N CYS A 248 14.21 -20.16 0.86
CA CYS A 248 15.08 -19.16 1.48
C CYS A 248 14.24 -18.16 2.28
N GLN A 249 14.62 -17.91 3.53
CA GLN A 249 13.96 -16.98 4.44
C GLN A 249 14.96 -16.02 5.12
N PHE A 250 14.48 -14.85 5.54
CA PHE A 250 15.24 -13.81 6.25
C PHE A 250 14.66 -13.48 7.63
#